data_AF-A0A543F8X6-F1
#
_entry.id   AF-A0A543F8X6-F1
#
_cell.length_a   1.000
_cell.length_b   1.000
_cell.length_c   1.000
_cell.angle_alpha   90.00
_cell.angle_beta   90.00
_cell.angle_gamma   90.00
#
_symmetry.space_group_name_H-M   'P 1'
#
loop_
_entity.id
_entity.type
_entity.pdbx_description
1 polymer ?
#
loop_
_entity_poly.entity_id
_entity_poly.type
_entity_poly.pdbx_seq_one_letter_code
_entity_poly.pdbx_strand_id
1 'polypeptide(L)' 'MTYLLALIAIVAVAVLCWKAFGPVRESERNPRSPQRKRILGPDDDPEFLWRISRQEHPDSDGTTER' A
#
# COMPACT_ATOMS: atom_id res chain seq x y z
N MET A 1 -45.21 -15.39 10.73
CA MET A 1 -43.83 -15.91 10.52
C MET A 1 -43.33 -15.64 9.11
N THR A 2 -44.09 -15.99 8.07
CA THR A 2 -43.75 -15.69 6.66
C THR A 2 -43.47 -14.22 6.38
N TYR A 3 -44.24 -13.30 6.96
CA TYR A 3 -44.03 -11.86 6.82
C TYR A 3 -42.67 -11.38 7.33
N LEU A 4 -42.16 -11.99 8.41
CA LEU A 4 -40.85 -11.66 8.97
C LEU A 4 -39.72 -12.15 8.05
N LEU A 5 -39.87 -13.36 7.48
CA LEU A 5 -38.94 -13.87 6.48
C LEU A 5 -38.95 -13.04 5.19
N ALA A 6 -40.14 -12.61 4.74
CA ALA A 6 -40.28 -11.74 3.57
C ALA A 6 -39.60 -10.38 3.80
N LEU A 7 -39.75 -9.78 4.98
CA LEU A 7 -39.08 -8.53 5.34
C LEU A 7 -37.55 -8.68 5.29
N ILE A 8 -37.01 -9.76 5.86
CA ILE A 8 -35.56 -10.03 5.85
C ILE A 8 -35.06 -10.20 4.41
N ALA A 9 -35.81 -10.93 3.57
CA ALA A 9 -35.44 -11.11 2.17
C ALA A 9 -35.39 -9.77 1.41
N ILE A 10 -36.38 -8.89 1.62
CA ILE A 10 -36.41 -7.55 1.00
C ILE A 10 -35.20 -6.72 1.44
N VAL A 11 -34.89 -6.71 2.74
CA VAL A 11 -33.73 -5.98 3.28
C VAL A 11 -32.42 -6.54 2.72
N ALA A 12 -32.28 -7.86 2.65
CA ALA A 12 -31.10 -8.49 2.09
C ALA A 12 -30.88 -8.10 0.62
N VAL A 13 -31.93 -8.10 -0.20
CA VAL A 13 -31.87 -7.65 -1.60
C VAL A 13 -31.48 -6.17 -1.68
N ALA A 14 -32.07 -5.29 -0.88
CA ALA A 14 -31.72 -3.87 -0.85
C ALA A 14 -30.24 -3.64 -0.48
N VAL A 15 -29.71 -4.39 0.52
CA VAL A 15 -28.30 -4.34 0.91
C VAL A 15 -27.38 -4.87 -0.20
N LEU A 16 -27.77 -5.95 -0.89
CA LEU A 16 -27.02 -6.46 -2.04
C LEU A 16 -26.99 -5.44 -3.18
N CYS A 17 -28.13 -4.82 -3.50
CA CYS A 17 -28.21 -3.76 -4.50
C CYS A 17 -27.36 -2.55 -4.10
N TRP A 18 -27.35 -2.15 -2.82
CA TRP A 18 -26.47 -1.10 -2.33
C TRP A 18 -24.99 -1.51 -2.43
N LYS A 19 -24.63 -2.75 -2.16
CA LYS A 19 -23.23 -3.20 -2.20
C LYS A 19 -22.72 -3.40 -3.63
N ALA A 20 -23.61 -3.73 -4.57
CA ALA A 20 -23.29 -3.91 -5.99
C ALA A 20 -23.30 -2.59 -6.78
N PHE A 21 -24.28 -1.72 -6.52
CA PHE A 21 -24.52 -0.47 -7.26
C PHE A 21 -24.34 0.80 -6.43
N GLY A 22 -24.04 0.67 -5.14
CA GLY A 22 -23.82 1.83 -4.29
C GLY A 22 -22.61 2.63 -4.74
N PRO A 23 -22.48 3.87 -4.25
CA PRO A 23 -21.42 4.78 -4.64
C PRO A 23 -20.09 4.04 -4.52
N VAL A 24 -19.38 3.88 -5.63
CA VAL A 24 -18.04 3.30 -5.63
C VAL A 24 -17.24 4.17 -4.66
N ARG A 25 -16.99 3.65 -3.46
CA ARG A 25 -15.95 4.17 -2.60
C ARG A 25 -14.67 3.88 -3.37
N GLU A 26 -14.23 4.85 -4.16
CA GLU A 26 -12.97 4.84 -4.91
C GLU A 26 -11.78 4.48 -3.99
N SER A 27 -11.97 4.56 -2.67
CA SER A 27 -11.04 4.20 -1.62
C SER A 27 -10.76 2.71 -1.41
N GLU A 28 -11.59 1.78 -1.89
CA GLU A 28 -11.40 0.35 -1.56
C GLU A 28 -11.15 -0.57 -2.76
N ARG A 29 -11.29 -0.03 -3.98
CA ARG A 29 -10.98 -0.76 -5.23
C ARG A 29 -9.57 -0.48 -5.71
N ASN A 30 -8.60 -0.49 -4.79
CA ASN A 30 -7.22 -0.46 -5.21
C ASN A 30 -6.32 -1.41 -4.44
N PRO A 31 -6.23 -2.69 -4.87
CA PRO A 31 -5.06 -3.52 -4.59
C PRO A 31 -3.77 -2.96 -5.24
N ARG A 32 -3.86 -1.87 -6.02
CA ARG A 32 -2.73 -1.06 -6.50
C ARG A 32 -2.89 0.39 -6.07
N SER A 33 -3.15 0.70 -4.79
CA SER A 33 -2.87 2.05 -4.30
C SER A 33 -1.54 2.46 -4.93
N PRO A 34 -1.49 3.43 -5.87
CA PRO A 34 -0.23 3.80 -6.49
C PRO A 34 0.57 4.27 -5.30
N GLN A 35 1.52 3.43 -4.87
CA GLN A 35 2.22 3.48 -3.58
C GLN A 35 2.09 4.88 -3.07
N ARG A 36 1.18 5.13 -2.12
CA ARG A 36 0.94 6.45 -1.52
C ARG A 36 2.32 7.03 -1.26
N LYS A 37 2.86 7.85 -2.20
CA LYS A 37 4.30 7.94 -2.51
C LYS A 37 5.03 7.63 -1.25
N ARG A 38 5.41 6.36 -1.00
CA ARG A 38 5.78 5.98 0.37
C ARG A 38 7.00 6.83 0.57
N ILE A 39 6.88 7.84 1.42
CA ILE A 39 7.95 8.77 1.70
C ILE A 39 8.90 7.88 2.47
N LEU A 40 9.70 7.10 1.73
CA LEU A 40 10.77 6.31 2.26
C LEU A 40 11.74 7.36 2.79
N GLY A 41 12.05 7.24 4.07
CA GLY A 41 13.09 8.06 4.65
C GLY A 41 14.39 7.78 3.89
N PRO A 42 15.32 8.75 3.83
CA PRO A 42 16.64 8.51 3.26
C PRO A 42 17.32 7.26 3.83
N ASP A 43 17.03 6.91 5.09
CA ASP A 43 17.56 5.74 5.80
C ASP A 43 17.09 4.38 5.23
N ASP A 44 15.93 4.35 4.55
CA ASP A 44 15.33 3.14 3.98
C ASP A 44 15.68 2.97 2.48
N ASP A 45 16.37 3.93 1.87
CA ASP A 45 16.75 3.90 0.45
C ASP A 45 18.12 3.20 0.29
N PRO A 46 18.20 2.07 -0.44
CA PRO A 46 19.46 1.32 -0.60
C PRO A 46 20.56 2.14 -1.27
N GLU A 47 20.19 3.03 -2.20
CA GLU A 47 21.11 3.92 -2.90
C GLU A 47 21.75 4.96 -1.95
N PHE A 48 21.03 5.40 -0.92
CA PHE A 48 21.54 6.36 0.06
C PHE A 48 22.56 5.71 1.00
N LEU A 49 22.25 4.52 1.52
CA LEU A 49 23.17 3.74 2.36
C LEU A 49 24.45 3.38 1.60
N TRP A 50 24.34 3.02 0.31
CA TRP A 50 25.49 2.73 -0.53
C TRP A 50 26.44 3.94 -0.70
N ARG A 51 25.88 5.15 -0.82
CA ARG A 51 26.66 6.39 -0.89
C ARG A 51 27.38 6.70 0.43
N ILE A 52 26.75 6.46 1.58
CA ILE A 52 27.40 6.63 2.89
C ILE A 52 28.53 5.62 3.06
N SER A 53 28.26 4.32 2.79
CA SER A 53 29.27 3.26 2.93
C SER A 53 30.52 3.51 2.08
N ARG A 54 30.35 4.11 0.89
CA ARG A 54 31.48 4.50 0.02
C ARG A 54 32.25 5.72 0.54
N GLN A 55 31.57 6.68 1.16
CA GLN A 55 32.19 7.86 1.75
C GLN A 55 32.84 7.57 3.11
N GLU A 56 32.44 6.51 3.81
CA GLU A 56 33.12 6.02 5.01
C GLU A 56 34.38 5.20 4.69
N HIS A 57 34.50 4.67 3.48
CA HIS A 57 35.72 4.04 2.96
C HIS A 57 36.38 4.81 1.79
N PRO A 58 36.78 6.09 1.91
CA PRO A 58 37.53 6.76 0.84
C PRO A 58 38.94 6.19 0.68
N ASP A 59 39.53 5.57 1.72
CA ASP A 59 40.99 5.47 1.82
C ASP A 59 41.55 4.09 2.21
N SER A 60 40.82 2.98 2.08
CA SER A 60 41.40 1.65 2.37
C SER A 60 41.98 0.91 1.17
N ASP A 61 41.88 1.45 -0.06
CA ASP A 61 42.29 0.75 -1.29
C ASP A 61 43.32 1.53 -2.12
N GLY A 62 44.18 2.30 -1.44
CA GLY A 62 45.20 3.15 -2.06
C GLY A 62 46.63 3.00 -1.52
N THR A 63 46.91 2.06 -0.62
CA THR A 63 48.27 1.85 -0.08
C THR A 63 48.68 0.38 -0.13
N THR A 64 48.84 -0.17 -1.33
CA THR A 64 49.76 -1.29 -1.57
C THR A 64 50.45 -1.11 -2.92
N GLU A 65 51.06 0.07 -3.12
CA GLU A 65 52.20 0.20 -4.03
C GLU A 65 53.35 0.83 -3.23
N ARG A 66 54.33 0.01 -2.81
CA ARG A 66 55.73 0.09 -3.24
C ARG A 66 56.66 -0.79 -2.39
#